data_AF-A0A6G0XGC4-F1
#
_entry.id   AF-A0A6G0XGC4-F1
#
_cell.length_a   1.000
_cell.length_b   1.000
_cell.length_c   1.000
_cell.angle_alpha   90.00
_cell.angle_beta   90.00
_cell.angle_gamma   90.00
#
_symmetry.space_group_name_H-M   'P 1'
#
loop_
_entity.id
_entity.type
_entity.pdbx_description
1 polymer ?
#
loop_
_entity_poly.entity_id
_entity_poly.type
_entity_poly.pdbx_seq_one_letter_code
_entity_poly.pdbx_strand_id
1 'polypeptide(L)'
;MAAAPSWANGSVVKLIHAASGAEITVLVEKDKTQVTFCRVEAPYEKLHVSQNDGVTSWGPGGGKFASFVVCDADAGQVTFQLAANQKRSNGENGAEGWFLGVSSSATSGIVLAQGLSLVGNAAAQPFVATELTSKAQLALSSSALHGASLTPSQIASFCREGYLILPRAVPLELVHEALRRINHDLGRPGMMVEGGVEGAAKLAGTTSNHPAILDLFRPVHAAVESLVGRTCVVPPQGAQLALRFPEVATPYEPKGTEWHTDGMRQGKWNPFTLLVGIALSATPTAHSGNLIVFPKTHHRLHAMLQDNASELLRVCVSADQVWGDGELPDMGVPVPLLLQPGDVVLAHPKLAHRGGPNFSPHIRYQVYFRIKHKDHAALQERLETDLFADLAIGDDPF
;
A
#
# COMPACT_ATOMS: atom_id res chain seq x y z
N MET A 1 -3.55 -47.44 -11.87
CA MET A 1 -2.94 -46.17 -12.30
C MET A 1 -4.04 -45.13 -12.29
N ALA A 2 -4.05 -44.24 -11.30
CA ALA A 2 -4.86 -43.03 -11.42
C ALA A 2 -4.31 -42.25 -12.61
N ALA A 3 -5.16 -41.63 -13.42
CA ALA A 3 -4.67 -40.76 -14.49
C ALA A 3 -4.19 -39.46 -13.84
N ALA A 4 -3.05 -38.94 -14.29
CA ALA A 4 -2.57 -37.62 -13.89
C ALA A 4 -3.72 -36.59 -13.97
N PRO A 5 -3.82 -35.64 -13.02
CA PRO A 5 -4.96 -34.73 -12.95
C PRO A 5 -5.19 -33.95 -14.25
N SER A 6 -6.41 -34.02 -14.79
CA SER A 6 -6.77 -33.34 -16.03
C SER A 6 -7.19 -31.88 -15.78
N TRP A 7 -6.33 -31.10 -15.13
CA TRP A 7 -6.60 -29.67 -14.90
C TRP A 7 -6.54 -28.89 -16.21
N ALA A 8 -7.45 -27.93 -16.36
CA ALA A 8 -7.48 -26.99 -17.47
C ALA A 8 -6.72 -25.71 -17.12
N ASN A 9 -6.41 -24.90 -18.14
CA ASN A 9 -5.90 -23.55 -17.91
C ASN A 9 -6.94 -22.72 -17.16
N GLY A 10 -6.54 -22.19 -16.01
CA GLY A 10 -7.41 -21.43 -15.13
C GLY A 10 -8.14 -22.28 -14.08
N SER A 11 -7.87 -23.58 -13.95
CA SER A 11 -8.36 -24.37 -12.81
C SER A 11 -7.78 -23.82 -11.50
N VAL A 12 -8.59 -23.76 -10.44
CA VAL A 12 -8.14 -23.47 -9.08
C VAL A 12 -8.01 -24.78 -8.34
N VAL A 13 -6.82 -25.05 -7.82
CA VAL A 13 -6.49 -26.32 -7.18
C VAL A 13 -6.00 -26.06 -5.77
N LYS A 14 -6.56 -26.78 -4.81
CA LYS A 14 -6.05 -26.85 -3.44
C LYS A 14 -5.05 -28.00 -3.35
N LEU A 15 -3.83 -27.70 -2.94
CA LEU A 15 -2.78 -28.68 -2.68
C LEU A 15 -2.64 -28.84 -1.17
N ILE A 16 -2.69 -30.08 -0.68
CA ILE A 16 -2.50 -30.41 0.74
C ILE A 16 -1.33 -31.38 0.82
N HIS A 17 -0.25 -30.98 1.48
CA HIS A 17 0.91 -31.83 1.70
C HIS A 17 0.52 -33.01 2.59
N ALA A 18 0.71 -34.24 2.12
CA ALA A 18 0.13 -35.43 2.75
C ALA A 18 0.67 -35.69 4.16
N ALA A 19 1.94 -35.37 4.43
CA ALA A 19 2.57 -35.64 5.72
C ALA A 19 2.28 -34.57 6.78
N SER A 20 2.26 -33.29 6.40
CA SER A 20 2.09 -32.18 7.37
C SER A 20 0.69 -31.59 7.40
N GLY A 21 -0.16 -31.89 6.43
CA GLY A 21 -1.46 -31.23 6.25
C GLY A 21 -1.36 -29.77 5.79
N ALA A 22 -0.15 -29.27 5.50
CA ALA A 22 0.04 -27.91 5.03
C ALA A 22 -0.66 -27.71 3.69
N GLU A 23 -1.41 -26.62 3.55
CA GLU A 23 -2.22 -26.38 2.37
C GLU A 23 -1.89 -25.07 1.67
N ILE A 24 -2.07 -25.07 0.36
CA ILE A 24 -1.98 -23.88 -0.49
C ILE A 24 -3.02 -23.98 -1.61
N THR A 25 -3.62 -22.85 -1.98
CA THR A 25 -4.52 -22.76 -3.12
C THR A 25 -3.80 -22.04 -4.26
N VAL A 26 -3.82 -22.63 -5.45
CA VAL A 26 -3.08 -22.15 -6.61
C VAL A 26 -3.97 -22.10 -7.84
N LEU A 27 -3.67 -21.17 -8.75
CA LEU A 27 -4.23 -21.15 -10.09
C LEU A 27 -3.31 -21.95 -11.03
N VAL A 28 -3.88 -22.80 -11.88
CA VAL A 28 -3.11 -23.67 -12.77
C VAL A 28 -2.99 -23.07 -14.16
N GLU A 29 -1.76 -22.98 -14.65
CA GLU A 29 -1.43 -22.84 -16.06
C GLU A 29 -0.77 -24.13 -16.55
N LYS A 30 -1.31 -24.72 -17.59
CA LYS A 30 -0.89 -25.98 -18.19
C LYS A 30 -0.33 -25.76 -19.58
N ASP A 31 0.87 -26.27 -19.80
CA ASP A 31 1.49 -26.40 -21.11
C ASP A 31 1.84 -27.87 -21.36
N LYS A 32 1.16 -28.48 -22.35
CA LYS A 32 1.28 -29.90 -22.69
C LYS A 32 1.08 -30.80 -21.46
N THR A 33 2.16 -31.40 -20.95
CA THR A 33 2.18 -32.32 -19.80
C THR A 33 2.67 -31.66 -18.51
N GLN A 34 2.99 -30.36 -18.55
CA GLN A 34 3.54 -29.64 -17.42
C GLN A 34 2.54 -28.63 -16.88
N VAL A 35 2.65 -28.36 -15.59
CA VAL A 35 1.85 -27.36 -14.88
C VAL A 35 2.74 -26.34 -14.21
N THR A 36 2.35 -25.08 -14.30
CA THR A 36 2.87 -23.99 -13.50
C THR A 36 1.78 -23.53 -12.55
N PHE A 37 2.19 -23.22 -11.32
CA PHE A 37 1.32 -22.62 -10.34
C PHE A 37 1.45 -21.11 -10.40
N CYS A 38 0.29 -20.45 -10.43
CA CYS A 38 0.13 -19.01 -10.34
C CYS A 38 -0.56 -18.68 -9.01
N ARG A 39 -0.28 -17.48 -8.51
CA ARG A 39 -0.91 -16.95 -7.31
C ARG A 39 -2.35 -16.54 -7.62
N VAL A 40 -3.32 -16.90 -6.78
CA VAL A 40 -4.75 -16.70 -7.08
C VAL A 40 -5.10 -15.20 -7.15
N GLU A 41 -4.58 -14.42 -6.21
CA GLU A 41 -4.78 -12.97 -6.09
C GLU A 41 -3.87 -12.15 -7.01
N ALA A 42 -2.85 -12.77 -7.61
CA ALA A 42 -1.97 -12.16 -8.59
C ALA A 42 -1.68 -13.16 -9.72
N PRO A 43 -2.62 -13.40 -10.65
CA PRO A 43 -2.52 -14.47 -11.67
C PRO A 43 -1.31 -14.37 -12.60
N TYR A 44 -0.65 -13.22 -12.64
CA TYR A 44 0.57 -12.96 -13.42
C TYR A 44 1.87 -13.25 -12.64
N GLU A 45 1.78 -13.51 -11.33
CA GLU A 45 2.88 -13.99 -10.51
C GLU A 45 2.90 -15.53 -10.51
N LYS A 46 4.04 -16.09 -10.91
CA LYS A 46 4.24 -17.53 -11.07
C LYS A 46 5.25 -18.06 -10.06
N LEU A 47 5.10 -19.34 -9.72
CA LEU A 47 5.98 -20.00 -8.77
C LEU A 47 7.37 -20.17 -9.37
N HIS A 48 8.39 -19.80 -8.60
CA HIS A 48 9.79 -20.02 -8.91
C HIS A 48 10.38 -20.97 -7.87
N VAL A 49 11.20 -21.92 -8.33
CA VAL A 49 11.97 -22.82 -7.49
C VAL A 49 13.40 -22.78 -7.98
N SER A 50 14.29 -22.23 -7.17
CA SER A 50 15.71 -22.20 -7.46
C SER A 50 16.29 -23.61 -7.34
N GLN A 51 17.02 -24.02 -8.38
CA GLN A 51 17.58 -25.37 -8.49
C GLN A 51 18.85 -25.57 -7.68
N ASN A 52 19.50 -24.49 -7.22
CA ASN A 52 20.80 -24.56 -6.57
C ASN A 52 20.69 -24.59 -5.04
N ASP A 53 19.64 -23.97 -4.49
CA ASP A 53 19.45 -23.76 -3.05
C ASP A 53 18.03 -24.12 -2.58
N GLY A 54 17.16 -24.63 -3.46
CA GLY A 54 15.79 -25.02 -3.12
C GLY A 54 14.86 -23.84 -2.79
N VAL A 55 15.31 -22.60 -2.95
CA VAL A 55 14.55 -21.41 -2.57
C VAL A 55 13.31 -21.31 -3.45
N THR A 56 12.15 -21.18 -2.81
CA THR A 56 10.86 -21.02 -3.50
C THR A 56 10.30 -19.62 -3.28
N SER A 57 9.84 -18.98 -4.35
CA SER A 57 9.28 -17.62 -4.31
C SER A 57 8.25 -17.39 -5.42
N TRP A 58 7.44 -16.34 -5.28
CA TRP A 58 6.59 -15.82 -6.36
C TRP A 58 7.31 -14.70 -7.10
N GLY A 59 7.11 -14.60 -8.42
CA GLY A 59 7.67 -13.51 -9.22
C GLY A 59 6.82 -13.13 -10.44
N PRO A 60 6.74 -11.83 -10.81
CA PRO A 60 6.06 -11.38 -12.01
C PRO A 60 6.94 -11.49 -13.28
N GLY A 61 6.34 -11.58 -14.47
CA GLY A 61 6.99 -11.26 -15.76
C GLY A 61 7.35 -12.42 -16.71
N GLY A 62 8.28 -12.19 -17.64
CA GLY A 62 8.77 -13.17 -18.64
C GLY A 62 10.14 -13.73 -18.25
N GLY A 63 10.16 -14.91 -17.64
CA GLY A 63 11.37 -15.62 -17.18
C GLY A 63 11.18 -17.13 -17.14
N LYS A 64 12.19 -17.88 -16.66
CA LYS A 64 12.09 -19.35 -16.48
C LYS A 64 11.36 -19.66 -15.17
N PHE A 65 10.06 -19.87 -15.25
CA PHE A 65 9.26 -20.26 -14.08
C PHE A 65 9.40 -21.74 -13.77
N ALA A 66 9.03 -22.12 -12.55
CA ALA A 66 8.89 -23.51 -12.21
C ALA A 66 7.73 -24.11 -13.00
N SER A 67 8.06 -25.13 -13.78
CA SER A 67 7.11 -25.96 -14.51
C SER A 67 7.29 -27.38 -14.02
N PHE A 68 6.20 -28.03 -13.66
CA PHE A 68 6.22 -29.32 -12.98
C PHE A 68 5.59 -30.40 -13.86
N VAL A 69 6.22 -31.56 -13.91
CA VAL A 69 5.57 -32.79 -14.33
C VAL A 69 4.85 -33.35 -13.11
N VAL A 70 3.55 -33.61 -13.26
CA VAL A 70 2.74 -34.23 -12.23
C VAL A 70 2.90 -35.73 -12.33
N CYS A 71 3.43 -36.35 -11.28
CA CYS A 71 3.66 -37.78 -11.20
C CYS A 71 2.71 -38.39 -10.17
N ASP A 72 2.04 -39.47 -10.53
CA ASP A 72 1.22 -40.22 -9.56
C ASP A 72 2.11 -40.78 -8.46
N ALA A 73 1.74 -40.47 -7.22
CA ALA A 73 2.17 -41.24 -6.07
C ALA A 73 1.09 -42.30 -5.79
N ASP A 74 1.13 -42.95 -4.64
CA ASP A 74 0.12 -43.94 -4.28
C ASP A 74 -1.18 -43.29 -3.75
N ALA A 75 -2.29 -44.04 -3.81
CA ALA A 75 -3.54 -43.71 -3.11
C ALA A 75 -4.17 -42.32 -3.42
N GLY A 76 -4.08 -41.87 -4.68
CA GLY A 76 -4.69 -40.59 -5.11
C GLY A 76 -3.88 -39.36 -4.72
N GLN A 77 -2.62 -39.54 -4.33
CA GLN A 77 -1.66 -38.46 -4.12
C GLN A 77 -0.83 -38.23 -5.39
N VAL A 78 -0.32 -37.02 -5.53
CA VAL A 78 0.54 -36.60 -6.65
C VAL A 78 1.81 -35.97 -6.12
N THR A 79 2.89 -36.10 -6.88
CA THR A 79 4.14 -35.39 -6.65
C THR A 79 4.41 -34.43 -7.81
N PHE A 80 5.09 -33.33 -7.53
CA PHE A 80 5.37 -32.29 -8.52
C PHE A 80 6.87 -32.24 -8.76
N GLN A 81 7.34 -32.89 -9.83
CA GLN A 81 8.75 -32.89 -10.20
C GLN A 81 9.05 -31.73 -11.13
N LEU A 82 10.07 -30.94 -10.83
CA LEU A 82 10.50 -29.83 -11.66
C LEU A 82 10.95 -30.35 -13.05
N ALA A 83 10.35 -29.84 -14.12
CA ALA A 83 10.60 -30.27 -15.49
C ALA A 83 12.00 -29.87 -15.99
N ALA A 84 12.50 -28.72 -15.55
CA ALA A 84 13.85 -28.28 -15.88
C ALA A 84 14.88 -29.16 -15.15
N ASN A 85 15.74 -29.84 -15.91
CA ASN A 85 16.88 -30.64 -15.40
C ASN A 85 16.52 -31.91 -14.60
N GLN A 86 15.46 -32.63 -14.98
CA GLN A 86 15.08 -33.93 -14.39
C GLN A 86 16.22 -34.97 -14.29
N LYS A 87 17.29 -34.82 -15.09
CA LYS A 87 18.43 -35.75 -15.17
C LYS A 87 19.66 -35.34 -14.34
N ARG A 88 19.56 -34.30 -13.50
CA ARG A 88 20.66 -33.92 -12.59
C ARG A 88 20.47 -34.60 -11.24
N SER A 89 21.54 -35.25 -10.75
CA SER A 89 21.60 -35.80 -9.40
C SER A 89 21.63 -34.68 -8.37
N ASN A 90 20.85 -34.84 -7.30
CA ASN A 90 20.85 -33.91 -6.19
C ASN A 90 22.03 -34.21 -5.25
N GLY A 91 22.75 -33.16 -4.84
CA GLY A 91 23.99 -33.27 -4.07
C GLY A 91 23.82 -33.81 -2.65
N GLU A 92 22.60 -33.76 -2.10
CA GLU A 92 22.33 -34.11 -0.69
C GLU A 92 21.96 -35.59 -0.48
N ASN A 93 21.34 -36.26 -1.45
CA ASN A 93 20.79 -37.61 -1.28
C ASN A 93 20.98 -38.54 -2.50
N GLY A 94 21.58 -38.06 -3.59
CA GLY A 94 21.78 -38.86 -4.81
C GLY A 94 20.51 -39.15 -5.62
N ALA A 95 19.35 -38.60 -5.23
CA ALA A 95 18.11 -38.73 -5.99
C ALA A 95 18.14 -37.86 -7.26
N GLU A 96 17.41 -38.26 -8.30
CA GLU A 96 17.33 -37.49 -9.55
C GLU A 96 16.23 -36.41 -9.47
N GLY A 97 16.63 -35.16 -9.73
CA GLY A 97 15.71 -34.03 -9.87
C GLY A 97 15.34 -33.30 -8.57
N TRP A 98 14.50 -32.27 -8.73
CA TRP A 98 13.96 -31.43 -7.66
C TRP A 98 12.43 -31.52 -7.67
N PHE A 99 11.83 -31.51 -6.49
CA PHE A 99 10.39 -31.63 -6.29
C PHE A 99 9.86 -30.43 -5.53
N LEU A 100 8.55 -30.19 -5.63
CA LEU A 100 7.87 -29.33 -4.66
C LEU A 100 7.75 -30.07 -3.33
N GLY A 101 7.98 -29.37 -2.20
CA GLY A 101 7.82 -29.95 -0.88
C GLY A 101 7.58 -28.89 0.21
N VAL A 102 7.52 -29.35 1.45
CA VAL A 102 7.28 -28.53 2.63
C VAL A 102 8.36 -28.81 3.67
N SER A 103 8.82 -27.77 4.37
CA SER A 103 9.77 -27.87 5.46
C SER A 103 9.38 -26.98 6.64
N SER A 104 9.65 -27.45 7.87
CA SER A 104 9.54 -26.68 9.11
C SER A 104 10.84 -25.98 9.53
N SER A 105 11.96 -26.34 8.91
CA SER A 105 13.30 -25.84 9.25
C SER A 105 13.88 -24.89 8.20
N ALA A 106 13.13 -24.63 7.12
CA ALA A 106 13.63 -23.80 6.04
C ALA A 106 13.73 -22.33 6.46
N THR A 107 14.88 -21.73 6.21
CA THR A 107 15.14 -20.29 6.41
C THR A 107 14.62 -19.43 5.25
N SER A 108 14.17 -20.06 4.16
CA SER A 108 13.66 -19.42 2.96
C SER A 108 12.60 -20.31 2.29
N GLY A 109 11.64 -19.69 1.58
CA GLY A 109 10.49 -20.38 0.99
C GLY A 109 9.23 -19.51 1.06
N ILE A 110 8.09 -20.07 0.66
CA ILE A 110 6.79 -19.42 0.84
C ILE A 110 6.19 -19.90 2.15
N VAL A 111 6.01 -18.99 3.10
CA VAL A 111 5.41 -19.29 4.40
C VAL A 111 3.98 -19.79 4.23
N LEU A 112 3.71 -20.96 4.81
CA LEU A 112 2.40 -21.58 4.95
C LEU A 112 1.93 -21.45 6.41
N ALA A 113 0.73 -21.95 6.71
CA ALA A 113 0.23 -21.99 8.07
C ALA A 113 1.11 -22.87 9.00
N GLN A 114 0.95 -22.70 10.31
CA GLN A 114 1.67 -23.45 11.36
C GLN A 114 3.21 -23.40 11.30
N GLY A 115 3.78 -22.31 10.77
CA GLY A 115 5.23 -22.10 10.72
C GLY A 115 5.95 -22.99 9.70
N LEU A 116 5.21 -23.58 8.77
CA LEU A 116 5.77 -24.36 7.67
C LEU A 116 6.08 -23.46 6.47
N SER A 117 6.97 -23.92 5.59
CA SER A 117 7.28 -23.22 4.34
C SER A 117 7.25 -24.19 3.16
N LEU A 118 6.66 -23.74 2.05
CA LEU A 118 6.75 -24.39 0.75
C LEU A 118 8.14 -24.13 0.17
N VAL A 119 8.82 -25.19 -0.26
CA VAL A 119 10.22 -25.18 -0.69
C VAL A 119 10.44 -26.11 -1.89
N GLY A 120 11.58 -25.95 -2.55
CA GLY A 120 12.14 -26.99 -3.40
C GLY A 120 12.73 -28.08 -2.51
N ASN A 121 12.43 -29.33 -2.82
CA ASN A 121 12.84 -30.49 -2.05
C ASN A 121 13.61 -31.48 -2.93
N ALA A 122 14.64 -32.10 -2.35
CA ALA A 122 15.45 -33.11 -3.01
C ALA A 122 14.73 -34.46 -3.18
N ALA A 123 13.69 -34.71 -2.39
CA ALA A 123 12.89 -35.93 -2.42
C ALA A 123 11.46 -35.61 -2.85
N ALA A 124 10.82 -36.58 -3.52
CA ALA A 124 9.42 -36.48 -3.87
C ALA A 124 8.57 -36.41 -2.59
N GLN A 125 7.79 -35.33 -2.45
CA GLN A 125 6.83 -35.18 -1.37
C GLN A 125 5.40 -35.23 -1.92
N PRO A 126 4.55 -36.13 -1.42
CA PRO A 126 3.22 -36.30 -1.95
C PRO A 126 2.25 -35.21 -1.46
N PHE A 127 1.36 -34.81 -2.36
CA PHE A 127 0.27 -33.88 -2.11
C PHE A 127 -1.06 -34.53 -2.51
N VAL A 128 -2.10 -34.26 -1.74
CA VAL A 128 -3.47 -34.42 -2.20
C VAL A 128 -3.85 -33.16 -2.95
N ALA A 129 -4.26 -33.31 -4.20
CA ALA A 129 -4.65 -32.19 -5.05
C ALA A 129 -6.15 -32.26 -5.36
N THR A 130 -6.89 -31.23 -4.95
CA THR A 130 -8.34 -31.14 -5.14
C THR A 130 -8.65 -29.96 -6.03
N GLU A 131 -9.24 -30.21 -7.20
CA GLU A 131 -9.74 -29.14 -8.05
C GLU A 131 -11.00 -28.52 -7.43
N LEU A 132 -10.93 -27.23 -7.12
CA LEU A 132 -12.02 -26.46 -6.55
C LEU A 132 -12.95 -25.91 -7.63
N THR A 133 -12.39 -25.51 -8.76
CA THR A 133 -13.13 -25.10 -9.96
C THR A 133 -12.28 -25.30 -11.21
N SER A 134 -12.91 -25.68 -12.32
CA SER A 134 -12.26 -25.90 -13.62
C SER A 134 -12.04 -24.63 -14.43
N LYS A 135 -12.64 -23.52 -14.01
CA LYS A 135 -12.41 -22.21 -14.59
C LYS A 135 -12.63 -21.15 -13.53
N ALA A 136 -11.55 -20.53 -13.06
CA ALA A 136 -11.63 -19.31 -12.28
C ALA A 136 -12.34 -18.25 -13.11
N GLN A 137 -13.55 -17.86 -12.69
CA GLN A 137 -14.10 -16.59 -13.10
C GLN A 137 -13.42 -15.53 -12.24
N LEU A 138 -12.46 -14.83 -12.83
CA LEU A 138 -11.90 -13.62 -12.25
C LEU A 138 -12.99 -12.54 -12.37
N ALA A 139 -13.89 -12.51 -11.40
CA ALA A 139 -14.70 -11.34 -11.17
C ALA A 139 -13.82 -10.35 -10.41
N LEU A 140 -13.72 -9.12 -10.91
CA LEU A 140 -13.41 -8.00 -10.03
C LEU A 140 -14.48 -8.05 -8.94
N SER A 141 -14.07 -8.38 -7.71
CA SER A 141 -15.00 -8.43 -6.61
C SER A 141 -15.74 -7.10 -6.58
N SER A 142 -17.06 -7.10 -6.42
CA SER A 142 -17.79 -5.87 -6.07
C SER A 142 -17.36 -5.35 -4.69
N SER A 143 -16.65 -6.15 -3.89
CA SER A 143 -15.89 -5.67 -2.72
C SER A 143 -14.67 -4.84 -3.11
N ALA A 144 -14.22 -4.81 -4.37
CA ALA A 144 -13.23 -3.83 -4.81
C ALA A 144 -13.80 -2.39 -4.84
N LEU A 145 -15.14 -2.24 -4.78
CA LEU A 145 -15.79 -0.94 -4.59
C LEU A 145 -15.83 -0.49 -3.12
N HIS A 146 -15.61 -1.41 -2.17
CA HIS A 146 -15.53 -1.13 -0.74
C HIS A 146 -14.17 -1.62 -0.24
N GLY A 147 -13.19 -0.71 -0.14
CA GLY A 147 -11.80 -1.03 0.17
C GLY A 147 -11.55 -2.10 1.23
N ALA A 148 -10.37 -2.70 1.23
CA ALA A 148 -9.95 -3.56 2.33
C ALA A 148 -9.82 -2.73 3.63
N SER A 149 -10.35 -3.26 4.73
CA SER A 149 -10.05 -2.75 6.07
C SER A 149 -8.57 -2.93 6.40
N LEU A 150 -8.04 -2.09 7.30
CA LEU A 150 -6.65 -2.20 7.73
C LEU A 150 -6.43 -3.42 8.63
N THR A 151 -5.28 -4.06 8.49
CA THR A 151 -4.83 -5.11 9.42
C THR A 151 -4.35 -4.49 10.75
N PRO A 152 -4.31 -5.28 11.84
CA PRO A 152 -3.73 -4.81 13.09
C PRO A 152 -2.27 -4.31 12.95
N SER A 153 -1.46 -4.97 12.12
CA SER A 153 -0.07 -4.55 11.86
C SER A 153 0.01 -3.22 11.11
N GLN A 154 -0.92 -2.95 10.19
CA GLN A 154 -1.04 -1.67 9.50
C GLN A 154 -1.46 -0.55 10.46
N ILE A 155 -2.43 -0.80 11.34
CA ILE A 155 -2.85 0.14 12.38
C ILE A 155 -1.68 0.44 13.33
N ALA A 156 -0.99 -0.58 13.82
CA ALA A 156 0.18 -0.41 14.68
C ALA A 156 1.30 0.39 13.99
N SER A 157 1.52 0.17 12.69
CA SER A 157 2.47 0.95 11.89
C SER A 157 2.05 2.41 11.78
N PHE A 158 0.76 2.69 11.54
CA PHE A 158 0.23 4.06 11.54
C PHE A 158 0.42 4.75 12.90
N CYS A 159 0.11 4.06 14.00
CA CYS A 159 0.24 4.61 15.35
C CYS A 159 1.71 4.94 15.69
N ARG A 160 2.63 4.08 15.24
CA ARG A 160 4.07 4.25 15.47
C ARG A 160 4.67 5.33 14.58
N GLU A 161 4.43 5.28 13.28
CA GLU A 161 5.10 6.16 12.29
C GLU A 161 4.35 7.47 12.01
N GLY A 162 3.06 7.54 12.36
CA GLY A 162 2.17 8.68 12.11
C GLY A 162 1.62 8.73 10.69
N TYR A 163 1.98 7.77 9.84
CA TYR A 163 1.41 7.58 8.51
C TYR A 163 1.43 6.10 8.08
N LEU A 164 0.67 5.79 7.04
CA LEU A 164 0.61 4.50 6.39
C LEU A 164 0.41 4.68 4.88
N ILE A 165 1.14 3.92 4.07
CA ILE A 165 0.95 3.86 2.62
C ILE A 165 0.16 2.60 2.29
N LEU A 166 -0.90 2.75 1.49
CA LEU A 166 -1.70 1.68 0.91
C LEU A 166 -1.43 1.65 -0.59
N PRO A 167 -0.58 0.72 -1.08
CA PRO A 167 -0.24 0.66 -2.49
C PRO A 167 -1.47 0.31 -3.34
N ARG A 168 -1.68 1.06 -4.42
CA ARG A 168 -2.74 0.82 -5.43
C ARG A 168 -4.13 0.63 -4.81
N ALA A 169 -4.43 1.33 -3.72
CA ALA A 169 -5.71 1.22 -3.03
C ALA A 169 -6.86 1.88 -3.80
N VAL A 170 -6.53 2.79 -4.74
CA VAL A 170 -7.51 3.42 -5.63
C VAL A 170 -7.30 2.90 -7.04
N PRO A 171 -8.35 2.33 -7.67
CA PRO A 171 -8.27 1.84 -9.04
C PRO A 171 -7.89 2.93 -10.05
N LEU A 172 -7.10 2.55 -11.06
CA LEU A 172 -6.55 3.50 -12.03
C LEU A 172 -7.64 4.16 -12.89
N GLU A 173 -8.78 3.52 -13.10
CA GLU A 173 -9.92 4.12 -13.80
C GLU A 173 -10.43 5.38 -13.09
N LEU A 174 -10.50 5.38 -11.75
CA LEU A 174 -10.92 6.54 -10.96
C LEU A 174 -9.82 7.62 -10.98
N VAL A 175 -8.56 7.21 -10.91
CA VAL A 175 -7.40 8.11 -11.04
C VAL A 175 -7.43 8.83 -12.39
N HIS A 176 -7.64 8.09 -13.49
CA HIS A 176 -7.70 8.65 -14.84
C HIS A 176 -8.90 9.58 -15.03
N GLU A 177 -10.07 9.26 -14.44
CA GLU A 177 -11.23 10.13 -14.47
C GLU A 177 -10.97 11.46 -13.74
N ALA A 178 -10.38 11.39 -12.55
CA ALA A 178 -9.97 12.57 -11.79
C ALA A 178 -8.94 13.42 -12.57
N LEU A 179 -7.91 12.79 -13.13
CA LEU A 179 -6.91 13.48 -13.95
C LEU A 179 -7.52 14.14 -15.18
N ARG A 180 -8.43 13.45 -15.89
CA ARG A 180 -9.12 14.02 -17.06
C ARG A 180 -9.88 15.28 -16.66
N ARG A 181 -10.60 15.23 -15.53
CA ARG A 181 -11.34 16.38 -15.01
C ARG A 181 -10.40 17.54 -14.63
N ILE A 182 -9.33 17.25 -13.89
CA ILE A 182 -8.34 18.25 -13.46
C ILE A 182 -7.70 18.91 -14.68
N ASN A 183 -7.22 18.13 -15.64
CA ASN A 183 -6.52 18.63 -16.83
C ASN A 183 -7.46 19.39 -17.77
N HIS A 184 -8.72 18.96 -17.89
CA HIS A 184 -9.73 19.71 -18.62
C HIS A 184 -9.91 21.11 -18.03
N ASP A 185 -10.00 21.22 -16.71
CA ASP A 185 -10.15 22.52 -16.06
C ASP A 185 -8.85 23.34 -16.06
N LEU A 186 -7.66 22.72 -15.95
CA LEU A 186 -6.38 23.42 -16.09
C LEU A 186 -6.22 24.11 -17.45
N GLY A 187 -6.70 23.49 -18.52
CA GLY A 187 -6.64 24.05 -19.87
C GLY A 187 -7.68 25.15 -20.15
N ARG A 188 -8.58 25.45 -19.21
CA ARG A 188 -9.65 26.44 -19.40
C ARG A 188 -9.24 27.80 -18.82
N PRO A 189 -9.28 28.89 -19.61
CA PRO A 189 -9.00 30.24 -19.11
C PRO A 189 -9.85 30.59 -17.88
N GLY A 190 -9.22 31.19 -16.88
CA GLY A 190 -9.90 31.63 -15.64
C GLY A 190 -10.13 30.55 -14.59
N MET A 191 -9.78 29.28 -14.85
CA MET A 191 -9.92 28.21 -13.85
C MET A 191 -8.80 28.16 -12.83
N MET A 192 -7.64 28.77 -13.14
CA MET A 192 -6.56 28.99 -12.19
C MET A 192 -6.79 30.32 -11.47
N VAL A 193 -7.06 30.23 -10.17
CA VAL A 193 -7.36 31.37 -9.28
C VAL A 193 -6.28 31.51 -8.22
N GLU A 194 -6.18 32.69 -7.62
CA GLU A 194 -5.22 32.97 -6.56
C GLU A 194 -5.50 32.12 -5.30
N GLY A 195 -4.45 31.79 -4.56
CA GLY A 195 -4.54 31.15 -3.23
C GLY A 195 -4.27 29.64 -3.21
N GLY A 196 -3.40 29.15 -4.08
CA GLY A 196 -2.77 27.83 -3.95
C GLY A 196 -1.62 27.83 -2.92
N VAL A 197 -1.00 26.66 -2.76
CA VAL A 197 0.14 26.48 -1.84
C VAL A 197 1.38 27.17 -2.45
N GLU A 198 2.22 27.77 -1.63
CA GLU A 198 3.45 28.50 -2.06
C GLU A 198 3.20 29.68 -3.02
N GLY A 199 2.05 30.35 -2.90
CA GLY A 199 1.72 31.47 -3.80
C GLY A 199 1.40 31.04 -5.23
N ALA A 200 1.37 29.74 -5.52
CA ALA A 200 0.91 29.23 -6.81
C ALA A 200 -0.60 29.47 -6.96
N ALA A 201 -1.06 29.56 -8.21
CA ALA A 201 -2.49 29.50 -8.49
C ALA A 201 -3.05 28.11 -8.18
N LYS A 202 -4.29 28.04 -7.73
CA LYS A 202 -5.05 26.79 -7.53
C LYS A 202 -6.19 26.69 -8.53
N LEU A 203 -6.68 25.48 -8.75
CA LEU A 203 -7.93 25.28 -9.47
C LEU A 203 -9.12 25.82 -8.67
N ALA A 204 -10.11 26.34 -9.39
CA ALA A 204 -11.38 26.78 -8.83
C ALA A 204 -12.08 25.67 -8.03
N GLY A 205 -12.80 26.06 -6.98
CA GLY A 205 -13.41 25.13 -6.01
C GLY A 205 -14.41 24.14 -6.61
N THR A 206 -15.02 24.44 -7.75
CA THR A 206 -15.96 23.55 -8.47
C THR A 206 -15.31 22.28 -9.00
N THR A 207 -13.99 22.26 -9.19
CA THR A 207 -13.27 21.04 -9.57
C THR A 207 -13.06 20.15 -8.35
N SER A 208 -12.71 20.76 -7.22
CA SER A 208 -12.39 20.09 -5.96
C SER A 208 -13.54 19.29 -5.33
N ASN A 209 -14.79 19.63 -5.64
CA ASN A 209 -16.00 18.94 -5.17
C ASN A 209 -16.71 18.15 -6.28
N HIS A 210 -16.08 17.99 -7.45
CA HIS A 210 -16.65 17.23 -8.55
C HIS A 210 -16.73 15.73 -8.23
N PRO A 211 -17.77 14.99 -8.70
CA PRO A 211 -17.88 13.55 -8.48
C PRO A 211 -16.63 12.75 -8.85
N ALA A 212 -15.98 13.07 -9.98
CA ALA A 212 -14.72 12.44 -10.38
C ALA A 212 -13.60 12.53 -9.31
N ILE A 213 -13.59 13.58 -8.50
CA ILE A 213 -12.64 13.75 -7.41
C ILE A 213 -13.15 13.02 -6.16
N LEU A 214 -14.41 13.23 -5.77
CA LEU A 214 -14.99 12.61 -4.58
C LEU A 214 -15.03 11.08 -4.65
N ASP A 215 -15.22 10.51 -5.85
CA ASP A 215 -15.28 9.08 -6.07
C ASP A 215 -13.94 8.38 -5.78
N LEU A 216 -12.81 9.10 -5.82
CA LEU A 216 -11.51 8.58 -5.38
C LEU A 216 -11.52 8.10 -3.92
N PHE A 217 -12.40 8.64 -3.08
CA PHE A 217 -12.46 8.27 -1.67
C PHE A 217 -13.17 6.93 -1.42
N ARG A 218 -14.11 6.53 -2.30
CA ARG A 218 -14.95 5.34 -2.08
C ARG A 218 -14.15 4.05 -1.86
N PRO A 219 -13.13 3.72 -2.67
CA PRO A 219 -12.31 2.52 -2.48
C PRO A 219 -11.46 2.56 -1.20
N VAL A 220 -11.34 3.70 -0.53
CA VAL A 220 -10.50 3.88 0.66
C VAL A 220 -11.34 3.93 1.94
N HIS A 221 -12.67 4.06 1.81
CA HIS A 221 -13.56 4.33 2.94
C HIS A 221 -13.40 3.33 4.10
N ALA A 222 -13.37 2.03 3.81
CA ALA A 222 -13.24 0.99 4.84
C ALA A 222 -11.88 1.01 5.55
N ALA A 223 -10.80 1.37 4.85
CA ALA A 223 -9.48 1.56 5.48
C ALA A 223 -9.51 2.76 6.45
N VAL A 224 -10.20 3.83 6.06
CA VAL A 224 -10.41 5.02 6.91
C VAL A 224 -11.27 4.69 8.12
N GLU A 225 -12.37 3.94 7.95
CA GLU A 225 -13.19 3.45 9.07
C GLU A 225 -12.41 2.55 10.03
N SER A 226 -11.36 1.87 9.57
CA SER A 226 -10.50 1.07 10.45
C SER A 226 -9.68 1.92 11.41
N LEU A 227 -9.48 3.22 11.11
CA LEU A 227 -8.80 4.16 11.99
C LEU A 227 -9.78 5.08 12.72
N VAL A 228 -10.77 5.63 12.02
CA VAL A 228 -11.71 6.62 12.59
C VAL A 228 -12.86 5.97 13.37
N GLY A 229 -13.11 4.67 13.12
CA GLY A 229 -14.25 3.95 13.66
C GLY A 229 -15.37 3.79 12.63
N ARG A 230 -15.96 2.59 12.61
CA ARG A 230 -17.11 2.27 11.74
C ARG A 230 -18.24 3.25 12.01
N THR A 231 -18.86 3.80 10.96
CA THR A 231 -19.96 4.79 11.04
C THR A 231 -19.59 6.13 11.69
N CYS A 232 -18.33 6.35 12.06
CA CYS A 232 -17.86 7.61 12.63
C CYS A 232 -17.29 8.58 11.57
N VAL A 233 -17.04 8.08 10.36
CA VAL A 233 -16.50 8.87 9.25
C VAL A 233 -17.58 9.78 8.67
N VAL A 234 -17.33 11.10 8.66
CA VAL A 234 -18.13 12.05 7.89
C VAL A 234 -17.68 12.01 6.43
N PRO A 235 -18.57 11.72 5.46
CA PRO A 235 -18.21 11.70 4.05
C PRO A 235 -17.66 13.06 3.59
N PRO A 236 -16.53 13.08 2.85
CA PRO A 236 -15.96 14.33 2.37
C PRO A 236 -16.86 14.97 1.31
N GLN A 237 -17.11 16.27 1.45
CA GLN A 237 -17.88 17.06 0.46
C GLN A 237 -16.98 17.80 -0.54
N GLY A 238 -15.67 17.68 -0.36
CA GLY A 238 -14.66 18.33 -1.20
C GLY A 238 -13.27 17.81 -0.85
N ALA A 239 -12.33 18.06 -1.75
CA ALA A 239 -10.93 17.73 -1.57
C ALA A 239 -10.03 18.94 -1.82
N GLN A 240 -8.77 18.86 -1.42
CA GLN A 240 -7.74 19.77 -1.90
C GLN A 240 -7.04 19.14 -3.11
N LEU A 241 -7.00 19.87 -4.22
CA LEU A 241 -6.15 19.54 -5.36
C LEU A 241 -4.76 20.14 -5.11
N ALA A 242 -3.79 19.27 -4.83
CA ALA A 242 -2.41 19.66 -4.57
C ALA A 242 -1.56 19.36 -5.80
N LEU A 243 -1.52 20.33 -6.70
CA LEU A 243 -0.66 20.32 -7.87
C LEU A 243 0.71 20.88 -7.49
N ARG A 244 1.77 20.22 -7.94
CA ARG A 244 3.14 20.77 -7.89
C ARG A 244 3.66 20.90 -9.30
N PHE A 245 3.72 22.13 -9.77
CA PHE A 245 4.30 22.43 -11.06
C PHE A 245 5.83 22.31 -10.99
N PRO A 246 6.49 21.97 -12.11
CA PRO A 246 7.94 22.04 -12.21
C PRO A 246 8.47 23.43 -11.80
N GLU A 247 9.51 23.44 -10.98
CA GLU A 247 10.19 24.65 -10.53
C GLU A 247 11.29 25.04 -11.50
N VAL A 248 11.39 26.34 -11.78
CA VAL A 248 12.48 26.94 -12.56
C VAL A 248 13.41 27.68 -11.60
N ALA A 249 14.13 26.92 -10.78
CA ALA A 249 15.00 27.43 -9.73
C ALA A 249 16.25 26.57 -9.57
N THR A 250 17.23 27.08 -8.82
CA THR A 250 18.40 26.29 -8.41
C THR A 250 17.94 25.15 -7.49
N PRO A 251 18.38 23.90 -7.74
CA PRO A 251 18.04 22.78 -6.87
C PRO A 251 18.42 23.01 -5.41
N TYR A 252 17.57 22.55 -4.50
CA TYR A 252 17.78 22.67 -3.06
C TYR A 252 17.25 21.44 -2.32
N GLU A 253 17.74 21.24 -1.10
CA GLU A 253 17.33 20.14 -0.23
C GLU A 253 16.44 20.63 0.92
N PRO A 254 15.27 20.02 1.12
CA PRO A 254 14.45 20.22 2.31
C PRO A 254 15.20 20.00 3.62
N LYS A 255 14.99 20.88 4.60
CA LYS A 255 15.57 20.75 5.95
C LYS A 255 14.57 20.20 6.97
N GLY A 256 15.11 19.70 8.09
CA GLY A 256 14.32 19.23 9.23
C GLY A 256 13.56 20.33 9.98
N THR A 257 13.96 21.59 9.80
CA THR A 257 13.28 22.78 10.33
C THR A 257 12.28 23.39 9.33
N GLU A 258 12.02 22.71 8.22
CA GLU A 258 11.10 23.17 7.18
C GLU A 258 9.92 22.18 7.07
N TRP A 259 8.81 22.47 7.76
CA TRP A 259 7.63 21.61 7.80
C TRP A 259 6.40 22.40 8.25
N HIS A 260 5.22 21.81 8.10
CA HIS A 260 4.02 22.28 8.80
C HIS A 260 3.17 21.09 9.27
N THR A 261 2.22 21.37 10.15
CA THR A 261 1.01 20.55 10.28
C THR A 261 -0.19 21.38 9.86
N ASP A 262 -1.22 20.74 9.32
CA ASP A 262 -2.39 21.46 8.82
C ASP A 262 -3.13 22.23 9.93
N GLY A 263 -3.02 21.77 11.18
CA GLY A 263 -3.59 22.40 12.37
C GLY A 263 -2.76 23.57 12.90
N MET A 264 -1.48 23.34 13.17
CA MET A 264 -0.68 24.29 13.94
C MET A 264 -0.46 25.60 13.18
N ARG A 265 -0.38 25.56 11.84
CA ARG A 265 -0.35 26.77 11.00
C ARG A 265 -1.60 27.65 11.10
N GLN A 266 -2.69 27.13 11.67
CA GLN A 266 -3.94 27.83 11.94
C GLN A 266 -4.15 28.09 13.43
N GLY A 267 -3.14 27.86 14.27
CA GLY A 267 -3.26 27.94 15.73
C GLY A 267 -4.16 26.85 16.32
N LYS A 268 -4.27 25.68 15.66
CA LYS A 268 -5.16 24.58 16.09
C LYS A 268 -4.38 23.31 16.38
N TRP A 269 -4.90 22.50 17.30
CA TRP A 269 -4.36 21.17 17.59
C TRP A 269 -4.60 20.22 16.40
N ASN A 270 -5.86 19.84 16.16
CA ASN A 270 -6.27 18.91 15.11
C ASN A 270 -7.57 19.42 14.42
N PRO A 271 -7.49 20.11 13.26
CA PRO A 271 -8.68 20.65 12.58
C PRO A 271 -9.55 19.57 11.88
N PHE A 272 -9.04 18.34 11.82
CA PHE A 272 -9.68 17.14 11.30
C PHE A 272 -9.02 15.91 11.98
N THR A 273 -9.57 14.72 11.72
CA THR A 273 -9.18 13.45 12.35
C THR A 273 -8.12 12.68 11.56
N LEU A 274 -8.26 12.61 10.24
CA LEU A 274 -7.31 11.88 9.39
C LEU A 274 -7.08 12.60 8.06
N LEU A 275 -5.82 12.71 7.63
CA LEU A 275 -5.48 13.15 6.29
C LEU A 275 -5.40 11.93 5.37
N VAL A 276 -6.12 11.97 4.25
CA VAL A 276 -6.08 10.94 3.21
C VAL A 276 -5.54 11.59 1.94
N GLY A 277 -4.30 11.29 1.59
CA GLY A 277 -3.67 11.71 0.35
C GLY A 277 -3.75 10.62 -0.70
N ILE A 278 -4.24 10.93 -1.91
CA ILE A 278 -4.28 10.00 -3.05
C ILE A 278 -3.37 10.51 -4.16
N ALA A 279 -2.39 9.71 -4.54
CA ALA A 279 -1.47 10.02 -5.62
C ALA A 279 -2.15 9.80 -6.96
N LEU A 280 -2.14 10.82 -7.83
CA LEU A 280 -2.68 10.72 -9.18
C LEU A 280 -1.56 10.64 -10.24
N SER A 281 -0.33 10.99 -9.88
CA SER A 281 0.85 10.85 -10.73
C SER A 281 1.96 10.14 -9.98
N ALA A 282 2.86 9.49 -10.72
CA ALA A 282 4.04 8.88 -10.13
C ALA A 282 5.02 9.93 -9.59
N THR A 283 5.69 9.61 -8.49
CA THR A 283 6.85 10.35 -7.95
C THR A 283 8.02 9.39 -7.79
N PRO A 284 8.68 8.99 -8.89
CA PRO A 284 9.60 7.86 -8.93
C PRO A 284 10.95 8.14 -8.25
N THR A 285 11.33 9.40 -8.11
CA THR A 285 12.56 9.82 -7.44
C THR A 285 12.24 10.84 -6.36
N ALA A 286 13.23 11.10 -5.48
CA ALA A 286 13.26 12.33 -4.73
C ALA A 286 13.18 13.54 -5.70
N HIS A 287 12.63 14.65 -5.22
CA HIS A 287 12.48 15.91 -5.96
C HIS A 287 11.57 15.87 -7.19
N SER A 288 10.65 14.90 -7.26
CA SER A 288 9.54 14.88 -8.24
C SER A 288 8.27 15.52 -7.66
N GLY A 289 8.43 16.54 -6.80
CA GLY A 289 7.34 17.19 -6.10
C GLY A 289 6.72 16.33 -5.00
N ASN A 290 7.44 15.36 -4.42
CA ASN A 290 6.91 14.36 -3.49
C ASN A 290 6.14 14.95 -2.29
N LEU A 291 5.27 14.17 -1.66
CA LEU A 291 4.93 14.43 -0.26
C LEU A 291 6.14 14.03 0.60
N ILE A 292 6.62 14.95 1.42
CA ILE A 292 7.68 14.68 2.40
C ILE A 292 7.05 14.56 3.76
N VAL A 293 7.42 13.50 4.48
CA VAL A 293 6.98 13.25 5.85
C VAL A 293 8.18 13.23 6.79
N PHE A 294 7.89 13.47 8.06
CA PHE A 294 8.85 13.32 9.15
C PHE A 294 8.30 12.24 10.09
N PRO A 295 8.71 10.97 9.95
CA PRO A 295 8.12 9.86 10.70
C PRO A 295 8.16 10.09 12.21
N LYS A 296 7.14 9.61 12.93
CA LYS A 296 7.00 9.65 14.41
C LYS A 296 6.82 11.05 15.01
N THR A 297 6.79 12.10 14.20
CA THR A 297 6.69 13.48 14.70
C THR A 297 5.33 13.82 15.32
N HIS A 298 4.27 13.07 15.03
CA HIS A 298 2.97 13.27 15.68
C HIS A 298 3.04 13.07 17.20
N HIS A 299 3.83 12.10 17.69
CA HIS A 299 4.10 11.93 19.11
C HIS A 299 4.91 13.09 19.68
N ARG A 300 6.00 13.46 19.01
CA ARG A 300 6.89 14.53 19.46
C ARG A 300 6.17 15.89 19.52
N LEU A 301 5.42 16.24 18.48
CA LEU A 301 4.67 17.48 18.42
C LEU A 301 3.51 17.49 19.42
N HIS A 302 2.89 16.35 19.71
CA HIS A 302 1.89 16.26 20.76
C HIS A 302 2.49 16.54 22.14
N ALA A 303 3.63 15.93 22.47
CA ALA A 303 4.33 16.20 23.72
C ALA A 303 4.76 17.68 23.84
N MET A 304 5.25 18.28 22.75
CA MET A 304 5.63 19.71 22.74
C MET A 304 4.42 20.64 22.90
N LEU A 305 3.26 20.29 22.31
CA LEU A 305 2.01 21.04 22.52
C LEU A 305 1.53 20.92 23.98
N GLN A 306 1.65 19.75 24.60
CA GLN A 306 1.30 19.56 26.02
C GLN A 306 2.19 20.37 26.95
N ASP A 307 3.47 20.51 26.63
CA ASP A 307 4.43 21.30 27.41
C ASP A 307 4.21 22.81 27.26
N ASN A 308 4.10 23.31 26.03
CA ASN A 308 3.92 24.74 25.76
C ASN A 308 3.18 25.02 24.44
N ALA A 309 1.89 24.72 24.40
CA ALA A 309 1.04 24.96 23.23
C ALA A 309 1.11 26.40 22.73
N SER A 310 1.06 27.40 23.62
CA SER A 310 1.03 28.80 23.23
C SER A 310 2.25 29.22 22.42
N GLU A 311 3.45 28.82 22.86
CA GLU A 311 4.68 29.22 22.17
C GLU A 311 4.84 28.46 20.86
N LEU A 312 4.59 27.15 20.85
CA LEU A 312 4.72 26.35 19.65
C LEU A 312 3.71 26.76 18.57
N LEU A 313 2.45 27.01 18.94
CA LEU A 313 1.44 27.51 18.01
C LEU A 313 1.78 28.93 17.52
N ARG A 314 2.31 29.81 18.38
CA ARG A 314 2.77 31.15 17.99
C ARG A 314 3.83 31.05 16.89
N VAL A 315 4.87 30.24 17.11
CA VAL A 315 5.96 30.02 16.14
C VAL A 315 5.45 29.42 14.83
N CYS A 316 4.54 28.43 14.90
CA CYS A 316 3.98 27.82 13.68
C CYS A 316 3.03 28.74 12.90
N VAL A 317 2.38 29.72 13.55
CA VAL A 317 1.52 30.72 12.89
C VAL A 317 2.34 31.88 12.35
N SER A 318 3.41 32.29 13.04
CA SER A 318 4.29 33.41 12.64
C SER A 318 5.29 33.05 11.54
N ALA A 319 5.40 31.78 11.19
CA ALA A 319 6.11 31.34 10.01
C ALA A 319 5.46 31.96 8.76
N ASP A 320 5.93 33.14 8.34
CA ASP A 320 5.47 33.89 7.16
C ASP A 320 5.63 33.11 5.84
N GLN A 321 6.25 31.92 5.89
CA GLN A 321 6.51 31.01 4.80
C GLN A 321 5.76 29.68 4.98
N VAL A 322 5.37 29.07 3.87
CA VAL A 322 4.51 27.87 3.84
C VAL A 322 5.10 26.67 4.62
N TRP A 323 6.43 26.61 4.77
CA TRP A 323 7.15 25.53 5.44
C TRP A 323 7.91 25.98 6.70
N GLY A 324 7.67 27.19 7.20
CA GLY A 324 8.58 27.80 8.18
C GLY A 324 9.63 28.69 7.53
N ASP A 325 10.26 29.51 8.38
CA ASP A 325 11.39 30.39 8.08
C ASP A 325 12.75 29.75 8.46
N GLY A 326 12.73 28.48 8.85
CA GLY A 326 13.90 27.74 9.34
C GLY A 326 14.09 27.80 10.85
N GLU A 327 13.25 28.53 11.60
CA GLU A 327 13.26 28.58 13.07
C GLU A 327 12.37 27.52 13.72
N LEU A 328 11.60 26.75 12.92
CA LEU A 328 10.80 25.66 13.46
C LEU A 328 11.71 24.60 14.10
N PRO A 329 11.24 23.92 15.16
CA PRO A 329 11.98 22.82 15.76
C PRO A 329 12.38 21.77 14.72
N ASP A 330 13.63 21.32 14.79
CA ASP A 330 14.16 20.33 13.86
C ASP A 330 13.49 18.96 14.08
N MET A 331 12.74 18.49 13.08
CA MET A 331 12.02 17.21 13.07
C MET A 331 12.84 16.03 12.54
N GLY A 332 14.12 16.24 12.26
CA GLY A 332 15.03 15.23 11.76
C GLY A 332 15.01 15.12 10.23
N VAL A 333 15.42 13.95 9.73
CA VAL A 333 15.65 13.76 8.29
C VAL A 333 14.31 13.69 7.53
N PRO A 334 14.08 14.58 6.55
CA PRO A 334 12.89 14.52 5.71
C PRO A 334 12.88 13.26 4.84
N VAL A 335 11.72 12.60 4.76
CA VAL A 335 11.54 11.38 3.94
C VAL A 335 10.59 11.67 2.77
N PRO A 336 11.10 11.78 1.52
CA PRO A 336 10.25 11.91 0.35
C PRO A 336 9.56 10.58 0.04
N LEU A 337 8.24 10.58 -0.01
CA LEU A 337 7.47 9.39 -0.35
C LEU A 337 7.51 9.14 -1.86
N LEU A 338 7.88 7.93 -2.25
CA LEU A 338 7.84 7.46 -3.64
C LEU A 338 6.50 6.78 -3.88
N LEU A 339 5.62 7.43 -4.64
CA LEU A 339 4.23 6.99 -4.82
C LEU A 339 3.96 6.71 -6.30
N GLN A 340 3.09 5.75 -6.55
CA GLN A 340 2.50 5.47 -7.85
C GLN A 340 1.05 5.97 -7.91
N PRO A 341 0.52 6.22 -9.12
CA PRO A 341 -0.90 6.54 -9.27
C PRO A 341 -1.78 5.48 -8.60
N GLY A 342 -2.71 5.92 -7.77
CA GLY A 342 -3.61 5.06 -7.00
C GLY A 342 -3.10 4.68 -5.61
N ASP A 343 -1.86 5.00 -5.26
CA ASP A 343 -1.36 4.87 -3.90
C ASP A 343 -2.05 5.88 -2.98
N VAL A 344 -2.34 5.43 -1.75
CA VAL A 344 -2.96 6.24 -0.71
C VAL A 344 -2.00 6.40 0.46
N VAL A 345 -1.90 7.62 0.98
CA VAL A 345 -1.21 7.95 2.23
C VAL A 345 -2.27 8.34 3.26
N LEU A 346 -2.38 7.55 4.33
CA LEU A 346 -3.12 7.92 5.53
C LEU A 346 -2.12 8.59 6.48
N ALA A 347 -2.39 9.80 6.95
CA ALA A 347 -1.49 10.54 7.83
C ALA A 347 -2.23 11.17 9.01
N HIS A 348 -1.61 11.08 10.19
CA HIS A 348 -2.09 11.70 11.41
C HIS A 348 -2.06 13.23 11.27
N PRO A 349 -3.06 13.99 11.76
CA PRO A 349 -3.12 15.45 11.62
C PRO A 349 -1.90 16.20 12.18
N LYS A 350 -1.27 15.63 13.22
CA LYS A 350 -0.04 16.15 13.84
C LYS A 350 1.26 15.65 13.21
N LEU A 351 1.23 14.86 12.14
CA LEU A 351 2.45 14.48 11.45
C LEU A 351 3.03 15.71 10.75
N ALA A 352 4.25 16.10 11.09
CA ALA A 352 4.98 17.11 10.34
C ALA A 352 5.17 16.62 8.91
N HIS A 353 4.89 17.49 7.95
CA HIS A 353 5.03 17.18 6.54
C HIS A 353 5.28 18.46 5.73
N ARG A 354 5.66 18.28 4.47
CA ARG A 354 5.75 19.37 3.49
C ARG A 354 5.63 18.86 2.06
N GLY A 355 5.46 19.78 1.12
CA GLY A 355 5.79 19.48 -0.27
C GLY A 355 7.30 19.45 -0.47
N GLY A 356 7.77 18.43 -1.17
CA GLY A 356 9.11 18.41 -1.74
C GLY A 356 9.18 19.27 -3.01
N PRO A 357 10.38 19.71 -3.38
CA PRO A 357 10.58 20.45 -4.61
C PRO A 357 10.24 19.58 -5.82
N ASN A 358 9.84 20.22 -6.92
CA ASN A 358 9.60 19.53 -8.19
C ASN A 358 10.58 19.99 -9.28
N PHE A 359 11.70 19.29 -9.40
CA PHE A 359 12.68 19.53 -10.48
C PHE A 359 12.46 18.63 -11.69
N SER A 360 11.39 17.81 -11.69
CA SER A 360 11.01 16.99 -12.83
C SER A 360 10.30 17.84 -13.90
N PRO A 361 10.24 17.39 -15.17
CA PRO A 361 9.50 18.10 -16.22
C PRO A 361 7.98 17.89 -16.14
N HIS A 362 7.46 17.22 -15.10
CA HIS A 362 6.06 16.83 -15.00
C HIS A 362 5.38 17.50 -13.80
N ILE A 363 4.10 17.87 -13.97
CA ILE A 363 3.26 18.29 -12.83
C ILE A 363 3.02 17.06 -11.95
N ARG A 364 3.27 17.17 -10.65
CA ARG A 364 2.81 16.16 -9.68
C ARG A 364 1.38 16.46 -9.27
N TYR A 365 0.52 15.45 -9.37
CA TYR A 365 -0.89 15.50 -9.03
C TYR A 365 -1.18 14.67 -7.77
N GLN A 366 -1.78 15.31 -6.77
CA GLN A 366 -2.22 14.66 -5.55
C GLN A 366 -3.55 15.27 -5.10
N VAL A 367 -4.41 14.44 -4.53
CA VAL A 367 -5.67 14.87 -3.91
C VAL A 367 -5.59 14.61 -2.42
N TYR A 368 -6.05 15.56 -1.59
CA TYR A 368 -6.14 15.37 -0.15
C TYR A 368 -7.57 15.53 0.35
N PHE A 369 -8.04 14.55 1.11
CA PHE A 369 -9.25 14.63 1.92
C PHE A 369 -8.87 14.81 3.38
N ARG A 370 -9.56 15.73 4.05
CA ARG A 370 -9.45 15.95 5.50
C ARG A 370 -10.69 15.36 6.15
N ILE A 371 -10.55 14.14 6.64
CA ILE A 371 -11.65 13.36 7.19
C ILE A 371 -11.89 13.76 8.63
N LYS A 372 -13.16 13.87 9.00
CA LYS A 372 -13.60 14.18 10.37
C LYS A 372 -14.35 13.00 10.96
N HIS A 373 -14.09 12.74 12.23
CA HIS A 373 -15.01 12.03 13.10
C HIS A 373 -16.32 12.83 13.22
N LYS A 374 -17.48 12.17 13.27
CA LYS A 374 -18.80 12.86 13.42
C LYS A 374 -18.87 13.73 14.68
N ASP A 375 -18.21 13.26 15.74
CA ASP A 375 -18.09 13.95 17.04
C ASP A 375 -16.80 14.76 17.18
N HIS A 376 -16.09 15.08 16.08
CA HIS A 376 -14.77 15.75 16.10
C HIS A 376 -14.72 17.02 16.98
N ALA A 377 -15.80 17.81 16.96
CA ALA A 377 -15.90 19.02 17.76
C ALA A 377 -15.93 18.73 19.27
N ALA A 378 -16.65 17.68 19.70
CA ALA A 378 -16.75 17.28 21.09
C ALA A 378 -15.48 16.60 21.61
N LEU A 379 -14.64 16.06 20.70
CA LEU A 379 -13.40 15.38 21.03
C LEU A 379 -12.18 16.31 21.09
N GLN A 380 -12.31 17.59 20.72
CA GLN A 380 -11.18 18.53 20.64
C GLN A 380 -10.39 18.64 21.96
N GLU A 381 -11.09 18.77 23.09
CA GLU A 381 -10.45 18.89 24.41
C GLU A 381 -9.69 17.61 24.78
N ARG A 382 -10.27 16.43 24.48
CA ARG A 382 -9.61 15.14 24.72
C ARG A 382 -8.33 14.97 23.90
N LEU A 383 -8.27 15.55 22.69
CA LEU A 383 -7.09 15.51 21.82
C LEU A 383 -5.88 16.28 22.39
N GLU A 384 -6.07 17.05 23.45
CA GLU A 384 -4.96 17.69 24.16
C GLU A 384 -4.21 16.72 25.06
N THR A 385 -4.90 15.73 25.62
CA THR A 385 -4.32 14.72 26.53
C THR A 385 -4.12 13.35 25.89
N ASP A 386 -4.90 13.03 24.86
CA ASP A 386 -4.91 11.75 24.16
C ASP A 386 -4.74 11.97 22.66
N LEU A 387 -3.56 11.62 22.14
CA LEU A 387 -3.17 11.79 20.74
C LEU A 387 -4.18 11.17 19.75
N PHE A 388 -4.86 10.11 20.16
CA PHE A 388 -5.69 9.28 19.29
C PHE A 388 -7.17 9.34 19.68
N ALA A 389 -7.60 10.32 20.48
CA ALA A 389 -8.97 10.39 21.04
C ALA A 389 -10.11 10.37 20.01
N ASP A 390 -9.83 10.74 18.75
CA ASP A 390 -10.78 10.72 17.62
C ASP A 390 -10.54 9.57 16.63
N LEU A 391 -9.71 8.60 17.01
CA LEU A 391 -9.46 7.35 16.31
C LEU A 391 -9.94 6.15 17.14
N ALA A 392 -10.46 5.13 16.47
CA ALA A 392 -10.86 3.85 17.05
C ALA A 392 -9.67 2.88 17.18
N ILE A 393 -8.56 3.36 17.73
CA ILE A 393 -7.41 2.54 18.09
C ILE A 393 -7.70 2.01 19.49
N GLY A 394 -7.69 0.68 19.69
CA GLY A 394 -8.03 0.07 20.99
C GLY A 394 -7.15 0.59 22.14
N ASP A 395 -7.60 0.40 23.38
CA ASP A 395 -7.04 1.00 24.61
C ASP A 395 -5.56 0.65 24.92
N ASP A 396 -4.86 -0.11 24.07
CA ASP A 396 -3.41 -0.24 24.18
C ASP A 396 -2.78 -0.66 22.83
N PRO A 397 -2.11 0.24 22.09
CA PRO A 397 -1.37 -0.13 20.89
C PRO A 397 0.10 -0.51 21.17
N PHE A 398 0.56 -0.58 22.43
CA PHE A 398 1.96 -0.84 22.79
C PHE A 398 2.19 -1.88 23.88
#